data_AF-A0A931GM14-F1
#
_entry.id   AF-A0A931GM14-F1
#
_cell.length_a   1.000
_cell.length_b   1.000
_cell.length_c   1.000
_cell.angle_alpha   90.00
_cell.angle_beta   90.00
_cell.angle_gamma   90.00
#
_symmetry.space_group_name_H-M   'P 1'
#
loop_
_entity.id
_entity.type
_entity.pdbx_description
1 polymer ?
#
loop_
_entity_poly.entity_id
_entity_poly.type
_entity_poly.pdbx_seq_one_letter_code
_entity_poly.pdbx_strand_id
1 'polypeptide(L)'
;MNEAHITVIGWVAAEPYFTVTGNGTPFLSLRVGFTPRRYDRRSGRWQDAETMFLTVNCWRHLAENAGASDLRRGHPLVVTGRLRIRQYEKDGQWRFSAEVEATTIGHDLSRGTAAFRPVQRAGALTDDDRREAREVADQWALGGPFGDPAGTGPTPAAEDHDESRPEAA
;
A
#
# COMPACT_ATOMS: atom_id res chain seq x y z
N MET A 1 25.61 -11.00 5.02
CA MET A 1 24.60 -10.25 5.79
C MET A 1 23.82 -11.27 6.59
N ASN A 2 23.89 -11.25 7.92
CA ASN A 2 23.35 -12.31 8.78
C ASN A 2 21.98 -11.88 9.30
N GLU A 3 20.91 -12.59 8.93
CA GLU A 3 19.54 -12.29 9.33
C GLU A 3 18.82 -13.56 9.79
N ALA A 4 18.09 -13.48 10.90
CA ALA A 4 17.23 -14.56 11.38
C ALA A 4 15.88 -14.50 10.68
N HIS A 5 15.53 -15.55 9.93
CA HIS A 5 14.24 -15.69 9.28
C HIS A 5 13.35 -16.66 10.03
N ILE A 6 12.06 -16.36 10.11
CA ILE A 6 11.05 -17.25 10.70
C ILE A 6 9.83 -17.35 9.79
N THR A 7 9.11 -18.46 9.92
CA THR A 7 7.78 -18.65 9.35
C THR A 7 6.78 -18.86 10.47
N VAL A 8 5.68 -18.12 10.44
CA VAL A 8 4.60 -18.17 11.42
C VAL A 8 3.32 -18.59 10.70
N ILE A 9 2.70 -19.66 11.20
CA ILE A 9 1.38 -20.11 10.76
C ILE A 9 0.43 -19.84 11.91
N GLY A 10 -0.62 -19.05 11.65
CA GLY A 10 -1.46 -18.53 12.71
C GLY A 10 -2.71 -17.84 12.18
N TRP A 11 -3.21 -16.88 12.95
CA TRP A 11 -4.42 -16.14 12.63
C TRP A 11 -4.31 -14.66 13.05
N VAL A 12 -5.05 -13.79 12.37
CA VAL A 12 -5.11 -12.35 12.68
C VAL A 12 -5.82 -12.15 14.02
N ALA A 13 -5.08 -11.74 15.06
CA ALA A 13 -5.59 -11.61 16.41
C ALA A 13 -6.39 -10.34 16.69
N ALA A 14 -6.13 -9.28 15.93
CA ALA A 14 -6.81 -8.00 16.02
C ALA A 14 -6.91 -7.37 14.62
N GLU A 15 -7.80 -6.39 14.46
CA GLU A 15 -7.98 -5.73 13.17
C GLU A 15 -6.66 -5.12 12.67
N PRO A 16 -6.27 -5.30 11.39
CA PRO A 16 -5.03 -4.76 10.89
C PRO A 16 -5.00 -3.24 10.98
N TYR A 17 -3.86 -2.69 11.42
CA TYR A 17 -3.64 -1.25 11.43
C TYR A 17 -2.83 -0.86 10.19
N PHE A 18 -3.49 -0.21 9.23
CA PHE A 18 -2.85 0.37 8.05
C PHE A 18 -2.66 1.88 8.23
N THR A 19 -1.50 2.39 7.86
CA THR A 19 -1.21 3.83 7.82
C THR A 19 -0.13 4.14 6.80
N VAL A 20 0.01 5.42 6.46
CA VAL A 20 1.14 5.94 5.69
C VAL A 20 1.96 6.80 6.65
N THR A 21 3.23 6.46 6.82
CA THR A 21 4.13 7.20 7.72
C THR A 21 4.39 8.61 7.20
N GLY A 22 4.90 9.51 8.06
CA GLY A 22 5.11 10.92 7.68
C GLY A 22 6.04 11.16 6.48
N ASN A 23 6.88 10.18 6.12
CA ASN A 23 7.71 10.20 4.91
C ASN A 23 7.03 9.55 3.69
N GLY A 24 5.72 9.31 3.72
CA GLY A 24 4.95 8.72 2.62
C GLY A 24 5.09 7.20 2.46
N THR A 25 5.68 6.48 3.42
CA THR A 25 5.86 5.02 3.31
C THR A 25 4.63 4.26 3.83
N PRO A 26 3.97 3.41 3.02
CA PRO A 26 2.90 2.54 3.50
C PRO A 26 3.40 1.54 4.55
N PHE A 27 2.62 1.40 5.62
CA PHE A 27 2.89 0.54 6.75
C PHE A 27 1.61 -0.17 7.18
N LEU A 28 1.72 -1.48 7.43
CA LEU A 28 0.62 -2.28 7.99
C LEU A 28 1.14 -3.15 9.13
N SER A 29 0.48 -3.05 10.28
CA SER A 29 0.80 -3.86 11.46
C SER A 29 -0.33 -4.83 11.77
N LEU A 30 0.03 -6.09 11.98
CA LEU A 30 -0.86 -7.18 12.33
C LEU A 30 -0.45 -7.75 13.68
N ARG A 31 -1.43 -8.06 14.52
CA ARG A 31 -1.21 -8.98 15.64
C ARG A 31 -1.52 -10.39 15.14
N VAL A 32 -0.55 -11.30 15.21
CA VAL A 32 -0.75 -12.70 14.77
C VAL A 32 -0.65 -13.62 15.96
N GLY A 33 -1.72 -14.38 16.21
CA GLY A 33 -1.77 -15.42 17.23
C GLY A 33 -1.46 -16.79 16.64
N PHE A 34 -0.77 -17.64 17.41
CA PHE A 34 -0.53 -19.03 17.06
C PHE A 34 -0.47 -19.89 18.32
N THR A 35 -1.08 -21.07 18.24
CA THR A 35 -1.21 -21.99 19.36
C THR A 35 -0.51 -23.30 18.99
N PRO A 36 0.71 -23.55 19.51
CA PRO A 36 1.40 -24.80 19.26
C PRO A 36 0.61 -25.96 19.85
N ARG A 37 0.62 -27.11 19.18
CA ARG A 37 0.07 -28.34 19.73
C ARG A 37 1.23 -29.23 20.17
N ARG A 38 1.13 -29.80 21.36
CA ARG A 38 2.10 -30.76 21.92
C ARG A 38 1.42 -32.11 22.09
N TYR A 39 2.13 -33.18 21.78
CA TYR A 39 1.63 -34.54 22.02
C TYR A 39 1.88 -34.93 23.48
N ASP A 40 0.81 -35.18 24.24
CA ASP A 40 0.92 -35.70 25.59
C ASP A 40 0.95 -37.23 25.56
N ARG A 41 2.10 -37.80 25.91
CA ARG A 41 2.32 -39.26 25.93
C ARG A 41 1.51 -39.99 27.00
N ARG A 42 1.06 -39.31 28.06
CA ARG A 42 0.26 -39.96 29.12
C ARG A 42 -1.19 -40.17 28.69
N SER A 43 -1.78 -39.14 28.07
CA SER A 43 -3.16 -39.20 27.57
C SER A 43 -3.27 -39.73 26.14
N GLY A 44 -2.15 -39.81 25.41
CA GLY A 44 -2.11 -40.24 24.01
C GLY A 44 -2.73 -39.23 23.03
N ARG A 45 -2.90 -37.97 23.44
CA ARG A 45 -3.65 -36.95 22.69
C ARG A 45 -2.78 -35.72 22.41
N TRP A 46 -3.07 -35.05 21.29
CA TRP A 46 -2.56 -33.70 21.03
C TRP A 46 -3.32 -32.70 21.90
N GLN A 47 -2.57 -31.90 22.64
CA GLN A 47 -3.10 -30.83 23.47
C GLN A 47 -2.54 -29.50 23.01
N ASP A 48 -3.36 -28.47 23.12
CA ASP A 48 -2.94 -27.11 22.82
C ASP A 48 -2.04 -26.60 23.96
N ALA A 49 -0.94 -25.97 23.58
CA ALA A 49 -0.06 -25.26 24.50
C ALA A 49 -0.53 -23.81 24.67
N GLU A 50 0.26 -23.01 25.37
CA GLU A 50 -0.01 -21.58 25.50
C GLU A 50 0.00 -20.90 24.12
N THR A 51 -1.05 -20.11 23.86
CA THR A 51 -1.14 -19.29 22.66
C THR A 51 -0.14 -18.16 22.76
N MET A 52 0.74 -18.07 21.77
CA MET A 52 1.69 -16.99 21.62
C MET A 52 1.19 -16.00 20.58
N PHE A 53 1.75 -14.80 20.64
CA PHE A 53 1.38 -13.74 19.72
C PHE A 53 2.61 -12.93 19.32
N LEU A 54 2.71 -12.63 18.02
CA LEU A 54 3.76 -11.77 17.46
C LEU A 54 3.14 -10.56 16.76
N THR A 55 3.87 -9.45 16.74
CA THR A 55 3.55 -8.33 15.87
C THR A 55 4.22 -8.57 14.53
N VAL A 56 3.44 -8.50 13.45
CA VAL A 56 3.92 -8.67 12.08
C VAL A 56 3.78 -7.33 11.36
N ASN A 57 4.89 -6.83 10.85
CA ASN A 57 5.01 -5.53 10.22
C ASN A 57 5.26 -5.71 8.72
N CYS A 58 4.36 -5.19 7.90
CA CYS A 58 4.48 -5.13 6.45
C CYS A 58 4.83 -3.70 6.04
N TRP A 59 5.66 -3.55 5.02
CA TRP A 59 6.13 -2.25 4.53
C TRP A 59 5.92 -2.12 3.02
N ARG A 60 5.78 -0.87 2.55
CA ARG A 60 5.72 -0.52 1.12
C ARG A 60 4.63 -1.34 0.41
N HIS A 61 4.93 -1.93 -0.75
CA HIS A 61 3.99 -2.75 -1.52
C HIS A 61 3.38 -3.91 -0.73
N LEU A 62 4.10 -4.51 0.22
CA LEU A 62 3.51 -5.59 1.02
C LEU A 62 2.40 -5.04 1.94
N ALA A 63 2.59 -3.84 2.49
CA ALA A 63 1.58 -3.18 3.32
C ALA A 63 0.35 -2.81 2.49
N GLU A 64 0.54 -2.22 1.30
CA GLU A 64 -0.55 -1.87 0.38
C GLU A 64 -1.36 -3.10 -0.03
N ASN A 65 -0.66 -4.15 -0.49
CA ASN A 65 -1.30 -5.37 -0.94
C ASN A 65 -2.01 -6.09 0.22
N ALA A 66 -1.39 -6.19 1.39
CA ALA A 66 -2.02 -6.79 2.57
C ALA A 66 -3.25 -6.00 3.03
N GLY A 67 -3.18 -4.66 3.00
CA GLY A 67 -4.31 -3.79 3.33
C GLY A 67 -5.47 -3.93 2.34
N ALA A 68 -5.17 -4.08 1.05
CA ALA A 68 -6.17 -4.31 0.00
C ALA A 68 -6.69 -5.77 -0.06
N SER A 69 -6.02 -6.72 0.61
CA SER A 69 -6.36 -8.16 0.58
C SER A 69 -7.42 -8.55 1.61
N ASP A 70 -8.06 -7.59 2.28
CA ASP A 70 -9.17 -7.83 3.20
C ASP A 70 -8.83 -8.78 4.37
N LEU A 71 -7.63 -8.65 4.93
CA LEU A 71 -7.27 -9.35 6.16
C LEU A 71 -8.17 -8.85 7.31
N ARG A 72 -8.85 -9.77 8.00
CA ARG A 72 -9.74 -9.47 9.13
C ARG A 72 -9.34 -10.29 10.34
N ARG A 73 -9.73 -9.83 11.53
CA ARG A 73 -9.62 -10.64 12.76
C ARG A 73 -10.19 -12.05 12.55
N GLY A 74 -9.40 -13.06 12.90
CA GLY A 74 -9.73 -14.49 12.77
C GLY A 74 -9.26 -15.12 11.45
N HIS A 75 -8.87 -14.33 10.43
CA HIS A 75 -8.41 -14.90 9.17
C HIS A 75 -7.12 -15.72 9.40
N PRO A 76 -7.04 -16.94 8.83
CA PRO A 76 -5.86 -17.78 8.96
C PRO A 76 -4.78 -17.32 7.97
N LEU A 77 -3.54 -17.33 8.41
CA LEU A 77 -2.40 -16.75 7.70
C LEU A 77 -1.14 -17.60 7.79
N VAL A 78 -0.31 -17.48 6.75
CA VAL A 78 1.10 -17.84 6.76
C VAL A 78 1.93 -16.58 6.52
N VAL A 79 2.94 -16.35 7.36
CA VAL A 79 3.86 -15.21 7.28
C VAL A 79 5.28 -15.74 7.29
N THR A 80 6.12 -15.23 6.39
CA THR A 80 7.57 -15.41 6.45
C THR A 80 8.24 -14.04 6.50
N GLY A 81 9.30 -13.91 7.28
CA GLY A 81 10.01 -12.65 7.41
C GLY A 81 11.19 -12.71 8.35
N ARG A 82 11.73 -11.53 8.65
CA ARG A 82 12.89 -11.34 9.52
C ARG A 82 12.44 -11.15 10.95
N LEU A 83 12.98 -11.94 11.87
CA LEU A 83 12.75 -11.74 13.30
C LEU A 83 13.56 -10.53 13.78
N ARG A 84 12.88 -9.61 14.46
CA ARG A 84 13.46 -8.44 15.11
C ARG A 84 13.08 -8.46 16.59
N ILE A 85 14.07 -8.33 17.46
CA ILE A 85 13.83 -8.06 18.88
C ILE A 85 14.03 -6.57 19.09
N ARG A 86 12.96 -5.87 19.46
CA ARG A 86 13.01 -4.45 19.79
C ARG A 86 13.01 -4.25 21.29
N GLN A 87 13.90 -3.40 21.78
CA GLN A 87 13.85 -2.92 23.14
C GLN A 87 13.05 -1.61 23.17
N TYR A 88 12.13 -1.48 24.12
CA TYR A 88 11.33 -0.27 24.30
C TYR A 88 11.07 -0.03 25.79
N GLU A 89 10.88 1.21 26.16
CA GLU A 89 10.51 1.58 27.53
C GLU A 89 9.00 1.62 27.66
N LYS A 90 8.47 1.01 28.73
CA LYS A 90 7.06 1.11 29.09
C LYS A 90 6.94 1.12 30.61
N ASP A 91 6.25 2.11 31.14
CA ASP A 91 6.06 2.31 32.58
C ASP A 91 7.39 2.45 33.36
N GLY A 92 8.39 3.13 32.76
CA GLY A 92 9.72 3.30 33.37
C GLY A 92 10.62 2.05 33.34
N GLN A 93 10.19 0.98 32.68
CA GLN A 93 10.92 -0.29 32.58
C GLN A 93 11.24 -0.63 31.13
N TRP A 94 12.47 -1.11 30.90
CA TRP A 94 12.84 -1.69 29.61
C TRP A 94 12.16 -3.03 29.39
N ARG A 95 11.54 -3.20 28.23
CA ARG A 95 10.90 -4.43 27.77
C ARG A 95 11.42 -4.80 26.38
N PHE A 96 11.28 -6.07 26.04
CA PHE A 96 11.60 -6.60 24.72
C PHE A 96 10.31 -7.03 24.00
N SER A 97 10.21 -6.68 22.72
CA SER A 97 9.14 -7.12 21.82
C SER A 97 9.76 -7.96 20.71
N ALA A 98 9.22 -9.15 20.48
CA ALA A 98 9.54 -9.96 19.31
C ALA A 98 8.57 -9.59 18.17
N GLU A 99 9.14 -9.13 17.06
CA GLU A 99 8.41 -8.68 15.88
C GLU A 99 8.91 -9.39 14.64
N VAL A 100 8.03 -9.56 13.65
CA VAL A 100 8.38 -10.08 12.34
C VAL A 100 8.26 -8.94 11.34
N GLU A 101 9.35 -8.60 10.69
CA GLU A 101 9.30 -7.78 9.50
C GLU A 101 9.01 -8.71 8.31
N ALA A 102 7.77 -8.70 7.84
CA ALA A 102 7.29 -9.64 6.83
C ALA A 102 7.95 -9.37 5.48
N THR A 103 8.43 -10.45 4.86
CA THR A 103 8.83 -10.45 3.45
C THR A 103 7.71 -11.01 2.58
N THR A 104 6.88 -11.91 3.13
CA THR A 104 5.71 -12.48 2.46
C THR A 104 4.63 -12.80 3.48
N ILE A 105 3.38 -12.57 3.09
CA ILE A 105 2.17 -12.92 3.85
C ILE A 105 1.11 -13.44 2.87
N GLY A 106 0.32 -14.42 3.30
CA GLY A 106 -0.82 -14.91 2.56
C GLY A 106 -1.83 -15.62 3.44
N HIS A 107 -3.05 -15.82 2.93
CA HIS A 107 -4.03 -16.66 3.58
C HIS A 107 -3.56 -18.11 3.65
N ASP A 108 -3.79 -18.75 4.80
CA ASP A 108 -3.62 -20.20 4.93
C ASP A 108 -4.83 -20.90 4.29
N LEU A 109 -4.64 -21.34 3.04
CA LEU A 109 -5.67 -21.98 2.24
C LEU A 109 -6.02 -23.41 2.72
N SER A 110 -5.32 -23.97 3.72
CA SER A 110 -5.77 -25.20 4.37
C SER A 110 -7.05 -25.00 5.19
N ARG A 111 -7.43 -23.75 5.45
CA ARG A 111 -8.56 -23.34 6.29
C ARG A 111 -9.61 -22.50 5.55
N GLY A 112 -9.47 -22.32 4.24
CA GLY A 112 -10.41 -21.53 3.44
C GLY A 112 -9.93 -21.25 2.02
N THR A 113 -10.65 -20.38 1.32
CA THR A 113 -10.36 -19.97 -0.07
C THR A 113 -10.05 -18.47 -0.14
N ALA A 114 -9.27 -18.04 -1.12
CA ALA A 114 -8.99 -16.63 -1.37
C ALA A 114 -9.05 -16.31 -2.88
N ALA A 115 -9.43 -15.08 -3.23
CA ALA A 115 -9.39 -14.58 -4.59
C ALA A 115 -8.12 -13.74 -4.80
N PHE A 116 -7.22 -14.20 -5.67
CA PHE A 116 -6.02 -13.44 -6.03
C PHE A 116 -6.36 -12.37 -7.07
N ARG A 117 -5.96 -11.12 -6.81
CA ARG A 117 -6.06 -10.02 -7.76
C ARG A 117 -4.65 -9.54 -8.10
N PRO A 118 -4.21 -9.62 -9.36
CA PRO A 118 -2.90 -9.11 -9.73
C PRO A 118 -2.86 -7.60 -9.49
N VAL A 119 -1.76 -7.09 -8.93
CA VAL A 119 -1.54 -5.66 -8.86
C VAL A 119 -1.42 -5.13 -10.29
N GLN A 120 -2.36 -4.27 -10.69
CA GLN A 120 -2.23 -3.50 -11.92
C GLN A 120 -1.12 -2.48 -11.70
N ARG A 121 0.10 -2.85 -12.09
CA ARG A 121 1.10 -1.82 -12.40
C ARG A 121 0.54 -1.06 -13.58
N ALA A 122 0.54 0.27 -13.53
CA ALA A 122 0.30 1.08 -14.73
C ALA A 122 1.10 0.43 -15.87
N GLY A 123 0.37 -0.08 -16.86
CA GLY A 123 0.95 -0.92 -17.89
C GLY A 123 2.08 -0.17 -18.59
N ALA A 124 2.99 -0.92 -19.23
CA ALA A 124 3.71 -0.33 -20.34
C ALA A 124 2.65 0.34 -21.23
N LEU A 125 2.82 1.63 -21.49
CA LEU A 125 1.95 2.44 -22.37
C LEU A 125 1.40 1.53 -23.47
N THR A 126 0.08 1.44 -23.58
CA THR A 126 -0.54 0.74 -24.71
C THR A 126 -0.01 1.34 -26.00
N ASP A 127 -0.08 0.61 -27.12
CA ASP A 127 0.40 1.18 -28.37
C ASP A 127 -0.37 2.46 -28.75
N ASP A 128 -1.60 2.62 -28.25
CA ASP A 128 -2.38 3.87 -28.29
C ASP A 128 -1.80 4.94 -27.36
N ASP A 129 -1.50 4.63 -26.08
CA ASP A 129 -0.84 5.61 -25.18
C ASP A 129 0.55 6.03 -25.72
N ARG A 130 1.25 5.13 -26.43
CA ARG A 130 2.52 5.43 -27.11
C ARG A 130 2.31 6.28 -28.36
N ARG A 131 1.22 6.08 -29.08
CA ARG A 131 0.84 6.86 -30.26
C ARG A 131 0.45 8.28 -29.83
N GLU A 132 -0.40 8.41 -28.82
CA GLU A 132 -0.76 9.71 -28.23
C GLU A 132 0.47 10.42 -27.67
N ALA A 133 1.36 9.73 -26.96
CA ALA A 133 2.60 10.34 -26.49
C ALA A 133 3.51 10.82 -27.63
N ARG A 134 3.54 10.11 -28.77
CA ARG A 134 4.26 10.55 -29.98
C ARG A 134 3.58 11.73 -30.65
N GLU A 135 2.26 11.74 -30.76
CA GLU A 135 1.49 12.84 -31.35
C GLU A 135 1.62 14.12 -30.52
N VAL A 136 1.61 14.01 -29.19
CA VAL A 136 1.89 15.14 -28.29
C VAL A 136 3.34 15.58 -28.44
N ALA A 137 4.32 14.67 -28.50
CA ALA A 137 5.72 15.02 -28.72
C ALA A 137 5.94 15.71 -30.09
N ASP A 138 5.28 15.23 -31.15
CA ASP A 138 5.33 15.81 -32.50
C ASP A 138 4.64 17.18 -32.54
N GLN A 139 3.53 17.36 -31.84
CA GLN A 139 2.86 18.65 -31.70
C GLN A 139 3.73 19.67 -30.96
N TRP A 140 4.48 19.23 -29.95
CA TRP A 140 5.45 20.05 -29.23
C TRP A 140 6.73 20.30 -30.05
N ALA A 141 7.15 19.35 -30.90
CA ALA A 141 8.29 19.49 -31.80
C ALA A 141 7.99 20.40 -33.00
N LEU A 142 6.76 20.40 -33.50
CA LEU A 142 6.25 21.31 -34.53
C LEU A 142 5.97 22.72 -33.98
N GLY A 143 5.89 22.86 -32.64
CA GLY A 143 5.76 24.13 -31.92
C GLY A 143 7.01 24.50 -31.12
N GLY A 144 8.21 24.26 -31.67
CA GLY A 144 9.48 24.53 -30.99
C GLY A 144 9.57 25.92 -30.35
N PRO A 145 10.31 26.07 -29.24
CA PRO A 145 10.45 27.35 -28.55
C PRO A 145 11.21 28.32 -29.46
N PHE A 146 10.88 29.61 -29.36
CA PHE A 146 11.34 30.73 -30.21
C PHE A 146 10.51 31.00 -31.48
N GLY A 147 9.25 31.37 -31.28
CA GLY A 147 8.63 32.43 -32.09
C GLY A 147 8.67 33.73 -31.28
N ASP A 148 9.66 34.58 -31.51
CA ASP A 148 9.77 35.90 -30.86
C ASP A 148 8.62 36.83 -31.31
N PRO A 149 8.18 37.80 -30.48
CA PRO A 149 6.96 38.57 -30.67
C PRO A 149 7.23 39.88 -31.43
N ALA A 150 6.68 40.05 -32.64
CA ALA A 150 6.52 41.38 -33.25
C ALA A 150 5.54 41.39 -34.44
N GLY A 151 4.44 42.14 -34.29
CA GLY A 151 3.66 42.77 -35.37
C GLY A 151 2.94 41.82 -36.33
N THR A 152 1.62 41.82 -36.43
CA THR A 152 0.83 42.98 -36.85
C THR A 152 -0.64 42.59 -36.63
N GLY A 153 -1.35 43.32 -35.78
CA GLY A 153 -2.81 43.19 -35.74
C GLY A 153 -3.45 43.88 -36.94
N PRO A 154 -4.59 43.40 -37.45
CA PRO A 154 -5.58 44.26 -38.05
C PRO A 154 -6.66 44.60 -37.02
N THR A 155 -6.78 45.90 -36.80
CA THR A 155 -7.83 46.67 -36.12
C THR A 155 -9.24 46.16 -36.45
N PRO A 156 -10.19 46.17 -35.48
CA PRO A 156 -11.60 45.97 -35.79
C PRO A 156 -12.17 47.23 -36.46
N ALA A 157 -12.82 47.06 -37.62
CA ALA A 157 -13.65 48.10 -38.20
C ALA A 157 -15.00 48.14 -37.47
N ALA A 158 -15.36 49.32 -36.99
CA ALA A 158 -16.66 49.68 -36.42
C ALA A 158 -17.66 50.04 -37.52
N GLU A 159 -18.93 49.75 -37.28
CA GLU A 159 -20.15 50.46 -37.74
C GLU A 159 -21.27 49.96 -36.79
N ASP A 160 -21.58 50.64 -35.68
CA ASP A 160 -22.31 51.90 -35.45
C ASP A 160 -23.85 51.72 -35.40
N HIS A 161 -24.49 52.60 -34.62
CA HIS A 161 -25.88 52.71 -34.17
C HIS A 161 -26.15 52.24 -32.72
N ASP A 162 -26.85 52.97 -31.86
CA ASP A 162 -27.15 54.40 -31.69
C ASP A 162 -27.80 54.51 -30.28
N GLU A 163 -27.58 55.63 -29.62
CA GLU A 163 -28.34 56.25 -28.52
C GLU A 163 -29.20 55.41 -27.55
N SER A 164 -28.83 55.44 -26.27
CA SER A 164 -29.46 56.32 -25.24
C SER A 164 -29.33 55.78 -23.80
N ARG A 165 -28.63 56.55 -22.94
CA ARG A 165 -28.76 56.60 -21.46
C ARG A 165 -29.91 57.59 -21.14
N PRO A 166 -30.33 57.83 -19.87
CA PRO A 166 -29.86 57.34 -18.55
C PRO A 166 -31.05 56.76 -17.72
N GLU A 167 -31.06 56.50 -16.42
CA GLU A 167 -30.41 57.09 -15.25
C GLU A 167 -30.62 56.21 -14.01
N ALA A 168 -29.81 56.50 -12.99
CA ALA A 168 -29.78 55.85 -11.69
C ALA A 168 -31.01 56.13 -10.81
N ALA A 169 -31.23 55.22 -9.87
CA ALA A 169 -31.52 55.52 -8.46
C ALA A 169 -30.97 54.39 -7.60
#